data_AF-A0A9D7K487-F1
#
_entry.id   AF-A0A9D7K487-F1
#
_cell.length_a   1.000
_cell.length_b   1.000
_cell.length_c   1.000
_cell.angle_alpha   90.00
_cell.angle_beta   90.00
_cell.angle_gamma   90.00
#
_symmetry.space_group_name_H-M   'P 1'
#
loop_
_entity.id
_entity.type
_entity.pdbx_description
1 polymer ?
#
loop_
_entity_poly.entity_id
_entity_poly.type
_entity_poly.pdbx_seq_one_letter_code
_entity_poly.pdbx_strand_id
1 'polypeptide(L)'
;MRGGFLPRIDATGGKGKEKPDQPSAGINDKDYTRKGYTVSPNQMLFDGLPTYNEVKRAGRARLVRLFRVSRCLREYRAGVFTPISMSCAIATVSICRSRNYIQHRIAFEQLKRRAEPGVGRRVDVESRSWYGWRWPTST
;
A
#
# COMPACT_ATOMS: atom_id res chain seq x y z
N MET A 1 -8.14 18.20 9.22
CA MET A 1 -7.54 19.21 10.13
C MET A 1 -8.68 19.82 10.91
N ARG A 2 -8.61 19.89 12.25
CA ARG A 2 -9.64 20.49 13.12
C ARG A 2 -9.22 21.87 13.68
N GLY A 3 -8.10 22.41 13.20
CA GLY A 3 -7.43 23.58 13.78
C GLY A 3 -8.29 24.83 13.88
N GLY A 4 -9.23 25.05 12.95
CA GLY A 4 -10.12 26.21 12.98
C GLY A 4 -11.14 26.22 14.13
N PHE A 5 -11.37 25.09 14.80
CA PHE A 5 -12.26 25.02 15.98
C PHE A 5 -11.53 25.15 17.31
N LEU A 6 -10.21 25.11 17.30
CA LEU A 6 -9.41 25.11 18.52
C LEU A 6 -9.06 26.55 18.92
N PRO A 7 -9.01 26.87 20.22
CA PRO A 7 -8.49 28.15 20.68
C PRO A 7 -7.03 28.28 20.25
N ARG A 8 -6.67 29.46 19.76
CA ARG A 8 -5.29 29.84 19.54
C ARG A 8 -4.74 30.45 20.83
N ILE A 9 -3.58 29.99 21.27
CA ILE A 9 -2.92 30.50 22.47
C ILE A 9 -1.68 31.27 22.02
N ASP A 10 -1.70 32.58 22.20
CA ASP A 10 -0.53 33.42 21.97
C ASP A 10 0.07 33.82 23.33
N ALA A 11 1.36 33.55 23.54
CA ALA A 11 2.06 33.86 24.78
C ALA A 11 3.25 34.78 24.49
N THR A 12 3.43 35.82 25.29
CA THR A 12 4.48 36.81 25.14
C THR A 12 5.12 37.11 26.49
N GLY A 13 6.44 37.09 26.55
CA GLY A 13 7.20 37.39 27.76
C GLY A 13 8.30 38.40 27.45
N GLY A 14 8.48 39.39 28.33
CA GLY A 14 9.47 40.45 28.16
C GLY A 14 10.11 40.84 29.49
N LYS A 15 11.40 41.12 29.46
CA LYS A 15 12.16 41.68 30.58
C LYS A 15 12.91 42.90 30.07
N GLY A 16 12.62 44.08 30.61
CA GLY A 16 13.24 45.35 30.25
C GLY A 16 13.79 46.06 31.48
N LYS A 17 14.91 46.77 31.32
CA LYS A 17 15.39 47.72 32.32
C LYS A 17 14.93 49.12 31.91
N GLU A 18 14.43 49.87 32.86
CA GLU A 18 13.94 51.23 32.64
C GLU A 18 14.55 52.14 33.71
N LYS A 19 15.13 53.26 33.26
CA LYS A 19 15.54 54.37 34.12
C LYS A 19 14.58 55.53 33.83
N PRO A 20 13.50 55.69 34.61
CA PRO A 20 12.60 56.82 34.44
C PRO A 20 13.29 58.10 34.95
N ASP A 21 13.37 59.11 34.09
CA ASP A 21 13.84 60.45 34.45
C ASP A 21 12.63 61.39 34.52
N GLN A 22 12.06 61.54 35.73
CA GLN A 22 10.87 62.36 35.97
C GLN A 22 11.20 63.48 36.97
N PRO A 23 11.56 64.68 36.47
CA PRO A 23 11.98 65.79 37.32
C PRO A 23 10.87 66.34 38.23
N SER A 24 9.58 66.10 37.92
CA SER A 24 8.45 66.54 38.74
C SER A 24 8.14 65.64 39.95
N ALA A 25 8.67 64.41 39.98
CA ALA A 25 8.40 63.41 41.02
C ALA A 25 9.56 63.23 42.02
N GLY A 26 10.69 63.91 41.83
CA GLY A 26 11.88 63.77 42.69
C GLY A 26 12.57 62.39 42.60
N ILE A 27 12.24 61.59 41.59
CA ILE A 27 12.82 60.28 41.35
C ILE A 27 13.88 60.41 40.27
N ASN A 28 15.09 60.79 40.69
CA ASN A 28 16.26 60.80 39.83
C ASN A 28 17.06 59.52 40.11
N ASP A 29 17.44 58.80 39.05
CA ASP A 29 18.41 57.69 39.07
C ASP A 29 18.01 56.38 39.79
N LYS A 30 16.75 55.94 39.66
CA LYS A 30 16.33 54.60 40.09
C LYS A 30 16.33 53.60 38.94
N ASP A 31 17.12 52.53 39.08
CA ASP A 31 17.12 51.39 38.16
C ASP A 31 15.90 50.48 38.41
N TYR A 32 14.95 50.48 37.47
CA TYR A 32 13.81 49.55 37.49
C TYR A 32 14.03 48.40 36.52
N THR A 33 13.76 47.17 36.96
CA THR A 33 13.70 46.00 36.08
C THR A 33 12.24 45.55 35.96
N ARG A 34 11.63 45.81 34.81
CA ARG A 34 10.27 45.38 34.48
C ARG A 34 10.31 43.97 33.90
N LYS A 35 9.54 43.04 34.48
CA LYS A 35 9.25 41.72 33.91
C LYS A 35 7.75 41.64 33.65
N GLY A 36 7.37 41.18 32.47
CA GLY A 36 5.98 40.98 32.09
C GLY A 36 5.80 39.68 31.34
N TYR A 37 4.74 38.94 31.68
CA TYR A 37 4.28 37.76 30.95
C TYR A 37 2.81 37.98 30.61
N THR A 38 2.42 37.64 29.39
CA THR A 38 1.06 37.79 28.89
C THR A 38 0.70 36.53 28.11
N VAL A 39 -0.44 35.94 28.44
CA VAL A 39 -1.00 34.80 27.73
C VAL A 39 -2.40 35.20 27.27
N SER A 40 -2.63 35.12 25.97
CA SER A 40 -3.86 35.54 25.31
C SER A 40 -4.48 34.36 24.55
N PRO A 41 -5.44 33.63 25.17
CA PRO A 41 -6.22 32.61 24.49
C PRO A 41 -7.33 33.27 23.65
N ASN A 42 -7.26 33.13 22.33
CA ASN A 42 -8.25 33.63 21.38
C ASN A 42 -9.00 32.48 20.73
N GLN A 43 -10.32 32.42 20.92
CA GLN A 43 -11.19 31.41 20.29
C GLN A 43 -12.32 32.07 19.50
N MET A 44 -12.52 31.61 18.27
CA MET A 44 -13.67 31.98 17.46
C MET A 44 -14.91 31.23 17.97
N LEU A 45 -15.94 31.95 18.42
CA LEU A 45 -17.19 31.34 18.91
C LEU A 45 -18.13 30.96 17.75
N PHE A 46 -18.25 31.83 16.74
CA PHE A 46 -19.08 31.61 15.57
C PHE A 46 -18.62 32.51 14.41
N ASP A 47 -18.66 31.98 13.19
CA ASP A 47 -18.18 32.65 11.95
C ASP A 47 -19.13 32.44 10.77
N GLY A 48 -20.36 31.96 11.02
CA GLY A 48 -21.33 31.73 9.92
C GLY A 48 -21.08 30.44 9.11
N LEU A 49 -20.34 29.48 9.67
CA LEU A 49 -20.04 28.14 9.09
C LEU A 49 -18.91 28.00 8.02
N PRO A 50 -18.10 29.00 7.61
CA PRO A 50 -16.95 28.80 6.70
C PRO A 50 -15.94 27.77 7.23
N THR A 51 -15.53 27.94 8.48
CA THR A 51 -14.60 27.03 9.17
C THR A 51 -15.09 25.57 9.14
N TYR A 52 -16.40 25.35 9.32
CA TYR A 52 -16.99 24.01 9.23
C TYR A 52 -16.85 23.42 7.82
N ASN A 53 -17.14 24.21 6.79
CA ASN A 53 -17.02 23.79 5.40
C ASN A 53 -15.57 23.46 5.02
N GLU A 54 -14.61 24.24 5.48
CA GLU A 54 -13.19 23.97 5.26
C GLU A 54 -12.74 22.68 5.93
N VAL A 55 -13.10 22.46 7.20
CA VAL A 55 -12.76 21.23 7.92
C VAL A 55 -13.36 20.01 7.22
N LYS A 56 -14.61 20.11 6.77
CA LYS A 56 -15.29 19.07 5.99
C LYS A 56 -14.59 18.81 4.65
N ARG A 57 -14.19 19.86 3.93
CA ARG A 57 -13.43 19.77 2.67
C ARG A 57 -12.08 19.10 2.88
N ALA A 58 -11.33 19.53 3.89
CA ALA A 58 -10.05 18.93 4.26
C ALA A 58 -10.19 17.46 4.69
N GLY A 59 -11.29 17.11 5.37
CA GLY A 59 -11.64 15.73 5.71
C GLY A 59 -11.82 14.85 4.47
N ARG A 60 -12.59 15.33 3.49
CA ARG A 60 -12.78 14.63 2.20
C ARG A 60 -11.46 14.49 1.43
N ALA A 61 -10.64 15.54 1.37
CA ALA A 61 -9.33 15.50 0.72
C ALA A 61 -8.39 14.46 1.35
N ARG A 62 -8.43 14.30 2.68
CA ARG A 62 -7.68 13.26 3.40
C ARG A 62 -8.10 11.86 2.96
N LEU A 63 -9.41 11.60 2.87
CA LEU A 63 -9.93 10.31 2.45
C LEU A 63 -9.50 9.96 1.02
N VAL A 64 -9.60 10.91 0.09
CA VAL A 64 -9.14 10.71 -1.30
C VAL A 64 -7.64 10.38 -1.33
N ARG A 65 -6.82 11.07 -0.53
CA ARG A 65 -5.38 10.79 -0.43
C ARG A 65 -5.09 9.40 0.12
N LEU A 66 -5.84 8.95 1.13
CA LEU A 66 -5.73 7.58 1.66
C LEU A 66 -6.08 6.54 0.60
N PHE A 67 -7.20 6.73 -0.12
CA PHE A 67 -7.60 5.81 -1.18
C PHE A 67 -6.57 5.77 -2.31
N ARG A 68 -5.96 6.90 -2.67
CA ARG A 68 -4.88 6.94 -3.66
C ARG A 68 -3.69 6.08 -3.25
N VAL A 69 -3.21 6.21 -2.01
CA VAL A 69 -2.09 5.39 -1.51
C VAL A 69 -2.47 3.90 -1.50
N SER A 70 -3.68 3.57 -1.03
CA SER A 70 -4.15 2.19 -1.01
C SER A 70 -4.28 1.57 -2.41
N ARG A 71 -4.69 2.38 -3.39
CA ARG A 71 -4.80 1.97 -4.80
C ARG A 71 -3.42 1.71 -5.40
N CYS A 72 -2.47 2.62 -5.22
CA CYS A 72 -1.10 2.41 -5.68
C CYS A 72 -0.47 1.16 -5.07
N LEU A 73 -0.70 0.91 -3.77
CA LEU A 73 -0.22 -0.30 -3.11
C LEU A 73 -0.83 -1.57 -3.70
N ARG A 74 -2.13 -1.54 -4.02
CA ARG A 74 -2.83 -2.67 -4.65
C ARG A 74 -2.31 -2.95 -6.06
N GLU A 75 -2.13 -1.89 -6.86
CA GLU A 75 -1.58 -1.99 -8.21
C GLU A 75 -0.14 -2.54 -8.17
N TYR A 76 0.70 -2.04 -7.26
CA TYR A 76 2.05 -2.55 -7.05
C TYR A 76 2.05 -4.04 -6.67
N ARG A 77 1.22 -4.44 -5.69
CA ARG A 77 1.08 -5.84 -5.28
C ARG A 77 0.62 -6.73 -6.43
N ALA A 78 -0.36 -6.29 -7.20
CA ALA A 78 -0.84 -7.03 -8.37
C ALA A 78 0.27 -7.19 -9.41
N GLY A 79 1.06 -6.14 -9.67
CA GLY A 79 2.16 -6.17 -10.63
C GLY A 79 3.29 -7.14 -10.26
N VAL A 80 3.53 -7.39 -8.97
CA VAL A 80 4.59 -8.30 -8.51
C VAL A 80 4.07 -9.71 -8.24
N PHE A 81 2.93 -9.86 -7.55
CA PHE A 81 2.46 -11.16 -7.08
C PHE A 81 1.90 -12.03 -8.22
N THR A 82 1.15 -11.42 -9.13
CA THR A 82 0.52 -12.17 -10.23
C THR A 82 1.54 -12.83 -11.17
N PRO A 83 2.61 -12.17 -11.67
CA PRO A 83 3.55 -12.84 -12.56
C PRO A 83 4.36 -13.94 -11.86
N ILE A 84 4.72 -13.76 -10.58
CA ILE A 84 5.44 -14.79 -9.81
C ILE A 84 4.56 -16.03 -9.61
N SER A 85 3.30 -15.84 -9.22
CA SER A 85 2.38 -16.97 -9.05
C SER A 85 2.13 -17.71 -10.38
N MET A 86 2.02 -16.96 -11.48
CA MET A 86 1.83 -17.50 -12.82
C MET A 86 3.04 -18.29 -13.29
N SER A 87 4.27 -17.78 -13.08
CA SER A 87 5.49 -18.49 -13.48
C SER A 87 5.67 -19.81 -12.70
N CYS A 88 5.37 -19.82 -11.40
CA CYS A 88 5.35 -21.03 -10.59
C CYS A 88 4.30 -22.04 -11.09
N ALA A 89 3.10 -21.58 -11.47
CA ALA A 89 2.06 -22.44 -12.02
C ALA A 89 2.52 -23.09 -13.35
N ILE A 90 3.10 -22.29 -14.26
CA ILE A 90 3.63 -22.79 -15.54
C ILE A 90 4.75 -23.83 -15.30
N ALA A 91 5.66 -23.56 -14.37
CA ALA A 91 6.74 -24.50 -14.01
C ALA A 91 6.18 -25.81 -13.43
N THR A 92 5.12 -25.74 -12.63
CA THR A 92 4.47 -26.94 -12.08
C THR A 92 3.82 -27.76 -13.18
N VAL A 93 3.09 -27.10 -14.09
CA VAL A 93 2.45 -27.76 -15.24
C VAL A 93 3.49 -28.42 -16.15
N SER A 94 4.63 -27.76 -16.40
CA SER A 94 5.70 -28.35 -17.22
C SER A 94 6.30 -29.59 -16.57
N ILE A 95 6.53 -29.60 -15.25
CA ILE A 95 7.00 -30.78 -14.51
C ILE A 95 5.96 -31.91 -14.58
N CYS A 96 4.69 -31.61 -14.37
CA CYS A 96 3.60 -32.58 -14.47
C CYS A 96 3.54 -33.21 -15.88
N ARG A 97 3.67 -32.38 -16.93
CA ARG A 97 3.70 -32.84 -18.32
C ARG A 97 4.88 -33.77 -18.60
N SER A 98 6.08 -33.41 -18.13
CA SER A 98 7.28 -34.25 -18.28
C SER A 98 7.13 -35.60 -17.57
N ARG A 99 6.55 -35.61 -16.36
CA ARG A 99 6.25 -36.86 -15.63
C ARG A 99 5.22 -37.71 -16.35
N ASN A 100 4.14 -37.09 -16.81
CA ASN A 100 3.09 -37.76 -17.57
C ASN A 100 3.67 -38.40 -18.84
N TYR A 101 4.53 -37.68 -19.58
CA TYR A 101 5.24 -38.21 -20.75
C TYR A 101 6.08 -39.46 -20.42
N ILE A 102 6.87 -39.43 -19.34
CA ILE A 102 7.69 -40.57 -18.93
C ILE A 102 6.82 -41.79 -18.60
N GLN A 103 5.77 -41.61 -17.80
CA GLN A 103 4.84 -42.70 -17.43
C GLN A 103 4.20 -43.34 -18.65
N HIS A 104 3.78 -42.50 -19.57
CA HIS A 104 3.16 -42.88 -20.82
C HIS A 104 4.11 -43.66 -21.75
N ARG A 105 5.37 -43.23 -21.86
CA ARG A 105 6.40 -43.96 -22.59
C ARG A 105 6.65 -45.34 -21.99
N ILE A 106 6.76 -45.43 -20.66
CA ILE A 106 6.94 -46.70 -19.95
C ILE A 106 5.74 -47.63 -20.22
N ALA A 107 4.52 -47.13 -20.12
CA ALA A 107 3.31 -47.91 -20.40
C ALA A 107 3.28 -48.42 -21.85
N PHE A 108 3.69 -47.59 -22.82
CA PHE A 108 3.78 -47.99 -24.22
C PHE A 108 4.83 -49.10 -24.45
N GLU A 109 6.02 -48.96 -23.88
CA GLU A 109 7.08 -49.98 -23.97
C GLU A 109 6.64 -51.31 -23.35
N GLN A 110 5.91 -51.28 -22.23
CA GLN A 110 5.34 -52.48 -21.61
C GLN A 110 4.29 -53.17 -22.50
N LEU A 111 3.44 -52.41 -23.17
CA LEU A 111 2.45 -52.96 -24.11
C LEU A 111 3.12 -53.58 -25.33
N LYS A 112 4.14 -52.93 -25.88
CA LYS A 112 4.90 -53.45 -27.02
C LYS A 112 5.53 -54.82 -26.70
N ARG A 113 6.20 -54.93 -25.55
CA ARG A 113 6.77 -56.21 -25.07
C ARG A 113 5.72 -57.31 -24.88
N ARG A 114 4.48 -56.96 -24.53
CA ARG A 114 3.35 -57.90 -24.41
C ARG A 114 2.71 -58.25 -25.76
N ALA A 115 2.87 -57.42 -26.79
CA ALA A 115 2.28 -57.63 -28.11
C ALA A 115 3.19 -58.47 -29.05
N GLU A 116 4.49 -58.54 -28.78
CA GLU A 116 5.46 -59.32 -29.54
C GLU A 116 5.26 -60.86 -29.43
N PRO A 117 4.97 -61.44 -28.25
CA PRO A 117 4.63 -62.86 -28.13
C PRO A 117 3.10 -63.07 -28.21
N GLY A 118 2.55 -63.18 -29.42
CA GLY A 118 1.33 -63.96 -29.66
C GLY A 118 -0.04 -63.26 -29.58
N VAL A 119 -0.47 -62.72 -30.72
CA VAL A 119 -1.83 -62.84 -31.33
C VAL A 119 -3.04 -62.12 -30.69
N GLY A 120 -3.02 -61.60 -29.45
CA GLY A 120 -4.25 -61.05 -28.84
C GLY A 120 -4.55 -59.55 -28.95
N ARG A 121 -3.56 -58.67 -29.19
CA ARG A 121 -3.66 -57.26 -28.75
C ARG A 121 -3.05 -56.18 -29.64
N ARG A 122 -2.82 -56.45 -30.93
CA ARG A 122 -2.34 -55.40 -31.87
C ARG A 122 -3.34 -54.24 -32.00
N VAL A 123 -4.63 -54.54 -31.92
CA VAL A 123 -5.72 -53.55 -31.92
C VAL A 123 -5.65 -52.59 -30.73
N ASP A 124 -5.22 -53.02 -29.53
CA ASP A 124 -5.09 -52.13 -28.36
C ASP A 124 -3.93 -51.13 -28.51
N VAL A 125 -2.84 -51.55 -29.18
CA VAL A 125 -1.69 -50.67 -29.47
C VAL A 125 -2.07 -49.65 -30.56
N GLU A 126 -2.78 -50.11 -31.60
CA GLU A 126 -3.24 -49.27 -32.69
C GLU A 126 -4.38 -48.33 -32.24
N SER A 127 -5.32 -48.80 -31.41
CA SER A 127 -6.39 -47.98 -30.83
C SER A 127 -5.84 -46.87 -29.93
N ARG A 128 -4.76 -47.12 -29.18
CA ARG A 128 -4.01 -46.08 -28.46
C ARG A 128 -3.28 -45.12 -29.41
N SER A 129 -2.85 -45.56 -30.59
CA SER A 129 -2.31 -44.67 -31.61
C SER A 129 -3.39 -43.76 -32.22
N TRP A 130 -4.62 -44.28 -32.39
CA TRP A 130 -5.74 -43.58 -33.04
C TRP A 130 -6.54 -42.66 -32.09
N TYR A 131 -6.73 -43.03 -30.83
CA TYR A 131 -7.35 -42.17 -29.80
C TYR A 131 -6.27 -41.51 -28.92
N GLY A 132 -5.87 -40.29 -29.27
CA GLY A 132 -5.52 -39.29 -28.25
C GLY A 132 -4.06 -39.10 -27.85
N TRP A 133 -3.08 -39.27 -28.75
CA TRP A 133 -1.67 -38.92 -28.50
C TRP A 133 -1.12 -37.84 -29.42
N ARG A 134 -1.96 -36.84 -29.75
CA ARG A 134 -1.50 -35.65 -30.47
C ARG A 134 -0.81 -34.71 -29.49
N TRP A 135 0.51 -34.81 -29.40
CA TRP A 135 1.33 -33.84 -28.70
C TRP A 135 1.24 -32.48 -29.43
N PRO A 136 0.92 -31.36 -28.76
CA PRO A 136 1.21 -30.06 -29.33
C PRO A 136 2.73 -29.93 -29.38
N THR A 137 3.29 -29.98 -30.59
CA THR A 137 4.64 -29.52 -30.87
C THR A 137 4.67 -28.01 -30.64
N SER A 138 5.48 -27.58 -29.68
CA SER A 138 5.70 -26.16 -29.39
C SER A 138 6.41 -25.50 -30.57
N THR A 139 5.75 -24.50 -31.17
CA THR A 139 6.41 -23.30 -31.68
C THR A 139 6.21 -22.20 -30.64
#